data_AF-A0A967BQS8-F1
#
_entry.id   AF-A0A967BQS8-F1
#
_cell.length_a   1.000
_cell.length_b   1.000
_cell.length_c   1.000
_cell.angle_alpha   90.00
_cell.angle_beta   90.00
_cell.angle_gamma   90.00
#
_symmetry.space_group_name_H-M   'P 1'
#
loop_
_entity.id
_entity.type
_entity.pdbx_description
1 polymer ?
#
loop_
_entity_poly.entity_id
_entity_poly.type
_entity_poly.pdbx_seq_one_letter_code
_entity_poly.pdbx_strand_id
1 'polypeptide(L)'
;MLTRNINPIDKLICQADSALRTIFGNPPLSGRPYPAEDCSEAELSDQEKKHTAGLMRVNHSGEVSAQGLYQGQALTAKLPNVRLKMEQAAVEENDHLVWCEQRLNDLDARKSLLNPVWYTGSFLIGATAGMSGGVSGFRLFCGAAGA
;
A
#
# COMPACT_ATOMS: atom_id res chain seq x y z
N MET A 1 -18.12 3.53 -28.71
CA MET A 1 -17.29 3.68 -27.51
C MET A 1 -16.35 4.86 -27.73
N LEU A 2 -16.43 5.90 -26.91
CA LEU A 2 -15.44 6.98 -26.94
C LEU A 2 -14.14 6.41 -26.34
N THR A 3 -13.12 6.22 -27.16
CA THR A 3 -11.77 5.87 -26.72
C THR A 3 -11.25 7.06 -25.91
N ARG A 4 -11.23 6.94 -24.57
CA ARG A 4 -10.65 7.98 -23.71
C ARG A 4 -9.16 8.10 -24.02
N ASN A 5 -8.74 9.23 -24.57
CA ASN A 5 -7.35 9.47 -24.93
C ASN A 5 -6.61 10.00 -23.70
N ILE A 6 -6.08 9.09 -22.88
CA ILE A 6 -5.38 9.43 -21.63
C ILE A 6 -4.01 10.00 -21.96
N ASN A 7 -3.82 11.29 -21.68
CA ASN A 7 -2.57 12.00 -21.91
C ASN A 7 -1.61 11.89 -20.68
N PRO A 8 -0.35 12.35 -20.79
CA PRO A 8 0.60 12.28 -19.68
C PRO A 8 0.20 13.06 -18.41
N ILE A 9 -0.51 14.17 -18.56
CA ILE A 9 -1.03 14.96 -17.43
C ILE A 9 -2.12 14.17 -16.70
N ASP A 10 -3.02 13.51 -17.44
CA ASP A 10 -4.05 12.65 -16.84
C ASP A 10 -3.40 11.53 -16.01
N LYS A 11 -2.33 10.92 -16.52
CA LYS A 11 -1.56 9.89 -15.77
C LYS A 11 -0.94 10.47 -14.51
N LEU A 12 -0.35 11.66 -14.59
CA LEU A 12 0.23 12.33 -13.42
C LEU A 12 -0.83 12.63 -12.35
N ILE A 13 -1.99 13.11 -12.77
CA ILE A 13 -3.13 13.38 -11.86
C ILE A 13 -3.61 12.08 -11.22
N CYS A 14 -3.77 11.00 -11.98
CA CYS A 14 -4.14 9.70 -11.42
C CYS A 14 -3.11 9.18 -10.41
N GLN A 15 -1.82 9.34 -10.67
CA GLN A 15 -0.77 8.92 -9.73
C GLN A 15 -0.77 9.79 -8.45
N ALA A 16 -1.03 11.09 -8.59
CA ALA A 16 -1.18 11.97 -7.43
C ALA A 16 -2.43 11.61 -6.61
N ASP A 17 -3.56 11.32 -7.25
CA ASP A 17 -4.78 10.85 -6.57
C ASP A 17 -4.53 9.53 -5.82
N SER A 18 -3.89 8.55 -6.46
CA SER A 18 -3.50 7.30 -5.81
C SER A 18 -2.61 7.54 -4.58
N ALA A 19 -1.58 8.38 -4.70
CA ALA A 19 -0.71 8.72 -3.58
C ALA A 19 -1.48 9.38 -2.42
N LEU A 20 -2.36 10.35 -2.73
CA LEU A 20 -3.17 11.03 -1.73
C LEU A 20 -4.12 10.07 -1.02
N ARG A 21 -4.74 9.14 -1.76
CA ARG A 21 -5.60 8.10 -1.17
C ARG A 21 -4.81 7.17 -0.27
N THR A 22 -3.63 6.70 -0.69
CA THR A 22 -2.78 5.82 0.12
C THR A 22 -2.28 6.51 1.40
N ILE A 23 -1.88 7.78 1.33
CA ILE A 23 -1.24 8.46 2.46
C ILE A 23 -2.29 9.02 3.43
N PHE A 24 -3.34 9.64 2.90
CA PHE A 24 -4.28 10.45 3.68
C PHE A 24 -5.73 9.97 3.64
N GLY A 25 -6.13 9.33 2.54
CA GLY A 25 -7.53 9.00 2.27
C GLY A 25 -7.84 7.52 2.41
N ASN A 26 -8.86 7.11 1.66
CA ASN A 26 -9.32 5.73 1.58
C ASN A 26 -8.96 5.17 0.19
N PRO A 27 -8.04 4.19 0.12
CA PRO A 27 -7.76 3.50 -1.14
C PRO A 27 -8.95 2.62 -1.57
N PRO A 28 -9.05 2.30 -2.87
CA PRO A 28 -10.11 1.42 -3.35
C PRO A 28 -9.90 -0.02 -2.86
N LEU A 29 -10.97 -0.61 -2.32
CA LEU A 29 -10.99 -2.00 -1.83
C LEU A 29 -11.31 -2.99 -2.96
N SER A 30 -10.77 -4.20 -2.86
CA SER A 30 -11.12 -5.30 -3.77
C SER A 30 -12.47 -5.94 -3.43
N GLY A 31 -12.98 -5.70 -2.22
CA GLY A 31 -14.20 -6.29 -1.67
C GLY A 31 -13.97 -7.52 -0.80
N ARG A 32 -12.72 -7.88 -0.50
CA ARG A 32 -12.39 -8.92 0.48
C ARG A 32 -12.89 -8.51 1.89
N PRO A 33 -13.47 -9.44 2.66
CA PRO A 33 -13.94 -9.16 4.01
C PRO A 33 -12.77 -8.91 4.96
N TYR A 34 -13.03 -8.20 6.06
CA TYR A 34 -12.02 -8.00 7.10
C TYR A 34 -11.70 -9.33 7.79
N PRO A 35 -10.44 -9.80 7.83
CA PRO A 35 -10.12 -11.14 8.30
C PRO A 35 -10.48 -11.42 9.77
N ALA A 36 -10.64 -10.38 10.58
CA ALA A 36 -10.97 -10.49 11.99
C ALA A 36 -12.44 -10.16 12.31
N GLU A 37 -13.31 -10.05 11.30
CA GLU A 37 -14.73 -9.71 11.47
C GLU A 37 -15.46 -10.67 12.43
N ASP A 38 -15.17 -11.98 12.36
CA ASP A 38 -15.77 -13.01 13.22
C ASP A 38 -14.93 -13.34 14.46
N CYS A 39 -13.84 -12.61 14.71
CA CYS A 39 -12.97 -12.84 15.88
C CYS A 39 -13.47 -12.06 17.10
N SER A 40 -13.53 -12.71 18.27
CA SER A 40 -13.79 -12.00 19.53
C SER A 40 -12.60 -11.10 19.88
N GLU A 41 -12.88 -9.84 20.25
CA GLU A 41 -11.85 -8.92 20.75
C GLU A 41 -11.24 -9.46 22.05
N ALA A 42 -9.91 -9.51 22.10
CA ALA A 42 -9.20 -9.90 23.31
C ALA A 42 -9.15 -8.74 24.30
N GLU A 43 -9.33 -9.01 25.59
CA GLU A 43 -9.06 -8.00 26.62
C GLU A 43 -7.55 -7.76 26.71
N LEU A 44 -7.14 -6.54 26.39
CA LEU A 44 -5.75 -6.10 26.45
C LEU A 44 -5.59 -5.07 27.58
N SER A 45 -4.52 -5.19 28.37
CA SER A 45 -4.08 -4.10 29.24
C SER A 45 -3.68 -2.87 28.42
N ASP A 46 -3.64 -1.69 29.05
CA ASP A 46 -3.19 -0.46 28.38
C ASP A 46 -1.77 -0.59 27.79
N GLN A 47 -0.90 -1.34 28.47
CA GLN A 47 0.46 -1.58 28.00
C GLN A 47 0.48 -2.45 26.75
N GLU A 48 -0.30 -3.53 26.72
CA GLU A 48 -0.44 -4.40 25.55
C GLU A 48 -1.10 -3.67 24.39
N LYS A 49 -2.16 -2.90 24.65
CA LYS A 49 -2.83 -2.07 23.64
C LYS A 49 -1.85 -1.11 22.97
N LYS A 50 -1.03 -0.40 23.77
CA LYS A 50 0.02 0.50 23.28
C LYS A 50 1.09 -0.23 22.47
N HIS A 51 1.51 -1.42 22.92
CA HIS A 51 2.51 -2.22 22.23
C HIS A 51 1.99 -2.72 20.88
N THR A 52 0.81 -3.32 20.85
CA THR A 52 0.13 -3.82 19.65
C THR A 52 -0.13 -2.70 18.66
N ALA A 53 -0.54 -1.51 19.11
CA ALA A 53 -0.67 -0.32 18.26
C ALA A 53 0.66 0.12 17.64
N GLY A 54 1.78 -0.08 18.35
CA GLY A 54 3.13 0.13 17.82
C GLY A 54 3.43 -0.82 16.65
N LEU A 55 3.17 -2.12 16.83
CA LEU A 55 3.37 -3.12 15.79
C LEU A 55 2.47 -2.87 14.58
N MET A 56 1.19 -2.55 14.81
CA MET A 56 0.25 -2.29 13.72
C MET A 56 0.62 -1.02 12.93
N ARG A 57 1.21 -0.01 13.56
CA ARG A 57 1.77 1.16 12.84
C ARG A 57 2.93 0.77 11.92
N VAL A 58 3.76 -0.20 12.33
CA VAL A 58 4.85 -0.72 11.49
C VAL A 58 4.25 -1.43 10.27
N ASN A 59 3.28 -2.32 10.48
CA ASN A 59 2.58 -3.01 9.40
C ASN A 59 1.94 -2.02 8.42
N HIS A 60 1.15 -1.06 8.92
CA HIS A 60 0.54 -0.01 8.09
C HIS A 60 1.60 0.80 7.30
N SER A 61 2.74 1.15 7.93
CA SER A 61 3.80 1.88 7.23
C SER A 61 4.47 1.02 6.15
N GLY A 62 4.55 -0.30 6.38
CA GLY A 62 4.95 -1.29 5.40
C GLY A 62 4.04 -1.30 4.19
N GLU A 63 2.72 -1.33 4.40
CA GLU A 63 1.74 -1.30 3.31
C GLU A 63 1.80 0.01 2.51
N VAL A 64 1.95 1.16 3.18
CA VAL A 64 2.17 2.46 2.50
C VAL A 64 3.44 2.45 1.65
N SER A 65 4.51 1.81 2.15
CA SER A 65 5.77 1.67 1.42
C SER A 65 5.62 0.75 0.20
N ALA A 66 4.92 -0.38 0.36
CA ALA A 66 4.63 -1.33 -0.71
C ALA A 66 3.84 -0.67 -1.84
N GLN A 67 2.81 0.11 -1.50
CA GLN A 67 2.05 0.92 -2.46
C GLN A 67 2.94 1.87 -3.27
N GLY A 68 3.78 2.64 -2.58
CA GLY A 68 4.74 3.53 -3.23
C GLY A 68 5.65 2.75 -4.19
N LEU A 69 6.24 1.66 -3.72
CA LEU A 69 7.15 0.80 -4.49
C LEU A 69 6.48 0.26 -5.77
N TYR A 70 5.29 -0.32 -5.65
CA TYR A 70 4.59 -0.90 -6.79
C TYR A 70 4.15 0.15 -7.80
N GLN A 71 3.60 1.27 -7.35
CA GLN A 71 3.20 2.36 -8.23
C GLN A 71 4.42 2.98 -8.96
N GLY A 72 5.52 3.18 -8.24
CA GLY A 72 6.77 3.68 -8.83
C GLY A 72 7.31 2.72 -9.89
N GLN A 73 7.37 1.43 -9.59
CA GLN A 73 7.87 0.42 -10.52
C GLN A 73 6.94 0.22 -11.73
N ALA A 74 5.62 0.25 -11.53
CA ALA A 74 4.64 0.20 -12.61
C ALA A 74 4.81 1.35 -13.60
N LEU A 75 5.07 2.57 -13.07
CA LEU A 75 5.17 3.78 -13.87
C LEU A 75 6.33 3.74 -14.88
N THR A 76 7.47 3.16 -14.49
CA THR A 76 8.71 3.17 -15.30
C THR A 76 9.09 1.82 -15.90
N ALA A 77 8.31 0.76 -15.64
CA ALA A 77 8.57 -0.57 -16.15
C ALA A 77 8.61 -0.61 -17.69
N LYS A 78 9.72 -1.14 -18.22
CA LYS A 78 9.91 -1.35 -19.66
C LYS A 78 9.05 -2.47 -20.24
N LEU A 79 8.77 -3.50 -19.43
CA LEU A 79 8.03 -4.68 -19.86
C LEU A 79 6.55 -4.58 -19.42
N PRO A 80 5.58 -4.76 -20.34
CA PRO A 80 4.16 -4.66 -20.01
C PRO A 80 3.69 -5.62 -18.93
N ASN A 81 4.24 -6.84 -18.89
CA ASN A 81 3.88 -7.85 -17.89
C ASN A 81 4.34 -7.46 -16.47
N VAL A 82 5.50 -6.79 -16.34
CA VAL A 82 5.98 -6.30 -15.03
C VAL A 82 5.07 -5.19 -14.53
N ARG A 83 4.72 -4.22 -15.39
CA ARG A 83 3.77 -3.16 -15.06
C ARG A 83 2.44 -3.74 -14.56
N LEU A 84 1.84 -4.66 -15.32
CA LEU A 84 0.56 -5.27 -14.95
C LEU A 84 0.63 -5.99 -13.59
N LYS A 85 1.72 -6.71 -13.31
CA LYS A 85 1.92 -7.36 -12.00
C LYS A 85 2.03 -6.36 -10.86
N MET A 86 2.72 -5.24 -11.07
CA MET A 86 2.84 -4.21 -10.03
C MET A 86 1.49 -3.51 -9.78
N GLU A 87 0.75 -3.20 -10.85
CA GLU A 87 -0.60 -2.64 -10.75
C GLU A 87 -1.54 -3.58 -10.00
N GLN A 88 -1.49 -4.89 -10.30
CA GLN A 88 -2.28 -5.89 -9.59
C GLN A 88 -1.88 -5.99 -8.12
N ALA A 89 -0.57 -6.05 -7.81
CA ALA A 89 -0.10 -6.10 -6.43
C ALA A 89 -0.54 -4.86 -5.63
N ALA A 90 -0.47 -3.66 -6.23
CA ALA A 90 -0.96 -2.44 -5.61
C ALA A 90 -2.47 -2.49 -5.31
N VAL A 91 -3.28 -3.13 -6.17
CA VAL A 91 -4.71 -3.33 -5.89
C VAL A 91 -4.92 -4.31 -4.73
N GLU A 92 -4.21 -5.43 -4.71
CA GLU A 92 -4.33 -6.45 -3.66
C GLU A 92 -3.93 -5.92 -2.28
N GLU A 93 -2.86 -5.13 -2.19
CA GLU A 93 -2.39 -4.56 -0.92
C GLU A 93 -3.27 -3.41 -0.38
N ASN A 94 -4.22 -2.87 -1.16
CA ASN A 94 -5.14 -1.85 -0.63
C ASN A 94 -6.02 -2.41 0.49
N ASP A 95 -6.43 -3.67 0.39
CA ASP A 95 -7.22 -4.30 1.45
C ASP A 95 -6.41 -4.40 2.75
N HIS A 96 -5.14 -4.83 2.64
CA HIS A 96 -4.24 -4.95 3.79
C HIS A 96 -3.97 -3.59 4.44
N LEU A 97 -3.77 -2.55 3.64
CA LEU A 97 -3.61 -1.17 4.13
C LEU A 97 -4.83 -0.72 4.95
N VAL A 98 -6.05 -0.96 4.43
CA VAL A 98 -7.29 -0.59 5.12
C VAL A 98 -7.50 -1.44 6.37
N TRP A 99 -7.18 -2.73 6.35
CA TRP A 99 -7.30 -3.60 7.52
C TRP A 99 -6.33 -3.20 8.63
N CYS A 100 -5.11 -2.79 8.28
CA CYS A 100 -4.16 -2.24 9.24
C CYS A 100 -4.66 -0.91 9.85
N GLU A 101 -5.25 -0.03 9.03
CA GLU A 101 -5.84 1.22 9.51
C GLU A 101 -7.05 0.97 10.42
N GLN A 102 -7.94 0.04 10.04
CA GLN A 102 -9.07 -0.38 10.88
C GLN A 102 -8.58 -0.86 12.24
N ARG A 103 -7.57 -1.74 12.28
CA ARG A 103 -7.05 -2.25 13.56
C ARG A 103 -6.40 -1.15 14.40
N LEU A 104 -5.75 -0.16 13.78
CA LEU A 104 -5.26 1.02 14.52
C LEU A 104 -6.41 1.80 15.15
N ASN A 105 -7.51 1.99 14.43
CA ASN A 105 -8.70 2.67 14.95
C ASN A 105 -9.35 1.90 16.11
N ASP A 106 -9.47 0.56 16.01
CA ASP A 106 -9.99 -0.28 17.09
C ASP A 106 -9.12 -0.18 18.37
N LEU A 107 -7.80 0.02 18.17
CA LEU A 107 -6.84 0.23 19.25
C LEU A 107 -6.78 1.69 19.75
N ASP A 108 -7.68 2.58 19.30
CA ASP A 108 -7.67 4.02 19.57
C ASP A 108 -6.29 4.66 19.30
N ALA A 109 -5.68 4.25 18.19
CA ALA A 109 -4.35 4.63 17.79
C ALA A 109 -4.33 5.24 16.39
N ARG A 110 -3.33 6.07 16.16
CA ARG A 110 -3.13 6.77 14.88
C ARG A 110 -2.10 6.08 13.99
N LYS A 111 -2.26 6.25 12.68
CA LYS A 111 -1.23 5.96 11.67
C LYS A 111 0.03 6.82 11.82
N SER A 112 1.10 6.41 11.15
CA SER A 112 2.39 7.11 11.20
C SER A 112 2.32 8.47 10.49
N LEU A 113 2.91 9.50 11.11
CA LEU A 113 3.10 10.82 10.48
C LEU A 113 4.09 10.80 9.33
N LEU A 114 4.96 9.79 9.30
CA LEU A 114 6.01 9.65 8.30
C LEU A 114 5.53 8.90 7.05
N ASN A 115 4.25 8.55 6.94
CA ASN A 115 3.68 7.93 5.74
C ASN A 115 4.02 8.67 4.43
N PRO A 116 4.02 10.02 4.34
CA PRO A 116 4.46 10.71 3.14
C PRO A 116 5.93 10.42 2.78
N VAL A 117 6.81 10.30 3.78
CA VAL A 117 8.23 9.99 3.58
C VAL A 117 8.38 8.54 3.12
N TRP A 118 7.68 7.61 3.77
CA TRP A 118 7.72 6.19 3.43
C TRP A 118 7.20 5.89 2.03
N TYR A 119 6.09 6.52 1.66
CA TYR A 119 5.52 6.42 0.32
C TYR A 119 6.49 6.98 -0.72
N THR A 120 6.95 8.23 -0.53
CA THR A 120 7.78 8.92 -1.51
C THR A 120 9.12 8.22 -1.71
N GLY A 121 9.77 7.81 -0.61
CA GLY A 121 11.03 7.06 -0.66
C GLY A 121 10.88 5.75 -1.42
N SER A 122 9.86 4.97 -1.08
CA SER A 122 9.58 3.69 -1.74
C SER A 122 9.20 3.85 -3.20
N PHE A 123 8.45 4.90 -3.54
CA PHE A 123 8.11 5.24 -4.92
C PHE A 123 9.33 5.52 -5.78
N LEU A 124 10.28 6.32 -5.28
CA LEU A 124 11.53 6.60 -5.99
C LEU A 124 12.36 5.33 -6.18
N ILE A 125 12.42 4.46 -5.16
CA ILE A 125 13.08 3.16 -5.26
C ILE A 125 12.39 2.29 -6.32
N GLY A 126 11.07 2.21 -6.32
CA GLY A 126 10.29 1.47 -7.31
C GLY A 126 10.52 1.98 -8.73
N ALA A 127 10.47 3.30 -8.91
CA ALA A 127 10.69 3.94 -10.20
C ALA A 127 12.09 3.65 -10.77
N THR A 128 13.14 3.70 -9.93
CA THR A 128 14.51 3.36 -10.37
C THR A 128 14.65 1.88 -10.70
N ALA A 129 14.00 0.99 -9.94
CA ALA A 129 13.96 -0.45 -10.23
C ALA A 129 13.28 -0.75 -11.58
N GLY A 130 12.13 -0.12 -11.86
CA GLY A 130 11.38 -0.29 -13.11
C GLY A 130 12.18 0.14 -14.35
N MET A 131 12.93 1.25 -14.26
CA MET A 131 13.84 1.72 -15.33
C MET A 131 14.96 0.73 -15.64
N SER A 132 15.44 0.03 -14.62
CA SER A 132 16.55 -0.93 -14.72
C SER A 132 16.13 -2.26 -15.37
N GLY A 133 14.84 -2.48 -15.60
CA GLY A 133 14.31 -3.69 -16.26
C GLY A 133 14.35 -4.95 -15.40
N GLY A 134 14.72 -4.85 -14.12
CA GLY A 134 14.85 -5.97 -13.20
C GLY A 134 13.52 -6.34 -12.54
N VAL A 135 13.25 -7.65 -12.43
CA VAL A 135 12.13 -8.23 -11.65
C VAL A 135 12.51 -8.37 -10.16
N SER A 136 13.72 -7.95 -9.78
CA SER A 136 14.37 -8.37 -8.52
C SER A 136 13.78 -7.81 -7.23
N GLY A 137 12.79 -6.90 -7.27
CA GLY A 137 12.12 -6.37 -6.08
C GLY A 137 10.87 -7.16 -5.62
N PHE A 138 10.28 -7.98 -6.50
CA PHE A 138 8.92 -8.52 -6.27
C PHE A 138 8.82 -9.50 -5.09
N ARG A 139 9.93 -10.12 -4.68
CA ARG A 139 9.92 -11.20 -3.69
C ARG A 139 10.23 -10.77 -2.25
N LEU A 140 10.68 -9.53 -2.02
CA LEU A 140 11.10 -9.09 -0.68
C LEU A 140 9.97 -8.49 0.16
N PHE A 141 8.91 -7.92 -0.44
CA PHE A 141 7.84 -7.25 0.31
C PHE A 141 6.57 -8.10 0.46
N CYS A 142 6.02 -8.70 -0.60
CA CYS A 142 4.82 -9.59 -0.46
C CYS A 142 5.12 -10.91 0.28
N GLY A 143 6.37 -11.36 0.34
CA GLY A 143 6.73 -12.65 0.94
C GLY A 143 6.61 -12.69 2.48
N ALA A 144 6.41 -11.54 3.13
CA ALA A 144 6.27 -11.44 4.58
C ALA A 144 4.82 -11.28 5.08
N ALA A 145 3.87 -10.96 4.18
CA ALA A 145 2.45 -10.80 4.51
C ALA A 145 1.58 -12.03 4.12
N GLY A 146 2.18 -13.02 3.44
CA GLY A 146 1.53 -14.27 3.03
C GLY A 146 2.02 -15.47 3.83
N ALA A 147 1.71 -15.53 5.12
CA ALA A 147 1.78 -16.72 5.96
C ALA A 147 0.70 -16.65 7.04
#